data_AF-A0A1Q7MRT7-F1
#
_entry.id   AF-A0A1Q7MRT7-F1
#
_cell.length_a   1.000
_cell.length_b   1.000
_cell.length_c   1.000
_cell.angle_alpha   90.00
_cell.angle_beta   90.00
_cell.angle_gamma   90.00
#
_symmetry.space_group_name_H-M   'P 1'
#
loop_
_entity.id
_entity.type
_entity.pdbx_description
1 polymer ?
#
loop_
_entity_poly.entity_id
_entity_poly.type
_entity_poly.pdbx_seq_one_letter_code
_entity_poly.pdbx_strand_id
1 'polypeptide(L)' 'MGPVPFGVAVDHSGRFLYVSNRNAGTVSGFRIDEATGTLTAVPGSPFVAGLDASNVATAR' A
#
# COMPACT_ATOMS: atom_id res chain seq x y z
N MET A 1 -8.59 7.54 16.42
CA MET A 1 -7.39 6.69 16.35
C MET A 1 -7.14 6.37 14.88
N GLY A 2 -6.15 7.00 14.26
CA GLY A 2 -5.88 6.84 12.83
C GLY A 2 -5.22 5.49 12.51
N PRO A 3 -5.24 5.03 11.25
CA PRO A 3 -4.45 3.88 10.84
C PRO A 3 -2.97 4.21 11.08
N VAL A 4 -2.28 3.39 11.87
CA VAL A 4 -0.82 3.45 11.93
C VAL A 4 -0.32 2.78 10.64
N PRO A 5 0.29 3.51 9.69
CA PRO A 5 0.97 2.86 8.58
C PRO A 5 2.16 2.10 9.15
N PHE A 6 2.07 0.76 9.17
CA PHE A 6 3.16 -0.08 9.70
C PHE A 6 4.28 -0.33 8.67
N GLY A 7 3.99 -0.11 7.39
CA GLY A 7 4.92 -0.33 6.30
C GLY A 7 4.44 0.37 5.03
N VAL A 8 5.42 0.86 4.28
CA VAL A 8 5.24 1.40 2.94
C VAL A 8 6.17 0.64 2.00
N ALA A 9 5.64 0.17 0.88
CA ALA A 9 6.41 -0.53 -0.13
C ALA A 9 6.09 0.03 -1.51
N VAL A 10 7.10 0.14 -2.35
CA VAL A 10 6.96 0.47 -3.76
C VAL A 10 7.27 -0.78 -4.56
N ASP A 11 6.52 -1.03 -5.63
CA ASP A 11 6.84 -2.14 -6.52
C ASP A 11 8.19 -1.91 -7.24
N HIS A 12 8.80 -2.97 -7.77
CA HIS A 12 10.12 -2.87 -8.37
C HIS A 12 10.19 -1.92 -9.59
N SER A 13 9.06 -1.70 -10.28
CA SER A 13 8.96 -0.75 -11.39
C SER A 13 8.77 0.71 -10.93
N GLY A 14 8.56 0.98 -9.64
CA GLY A 14 8.35 2.35 -9.14
C GLY A 14 6.97 2.93 -9.43
N ARG A 15 6.02 2.12 -9.91
CA ARG A 15 4.73 2.57 -10.44
C ARG A 15 3.59 2.46 -9.44
N PHE A 16 3.75 1.65 -8.41
CA PHE A 16 2.73 1.39 -7.40
C PHE A 16 3.31 1.53 -6.00
N LEU A 17 2.55 2.19 -5.14
CA LEU A 17 2.80 2.37 -3.71
C LEU A 17 1.73 1.64 -2.91
N TYR A 18 2.16 0.84 -1.93
CA TYR A 18 1.27 0.15 -1.01
C TYR A 18 1.52 0.60 0.43
N VAL A 19 0.45 0.91 1.15
CA VAL A 19 0.49 1.39 2.53
C VAL A 19 -0.35 0.46 3.41
N SER A 20 0.27 -0.20 4.39
CA SER A 20 -0.42 -1.12 5.29
C SER A 20 -1.05 -0.39 6.47
N ASN A 21 -2.37 -0.41 6.58
CA ASN A 21 -3.15 0.20 7.65
C ASN A 21 -3.51 -0.83 8.72
N ARG A 22 -2.58 -1.13 9.63
CA ARG A 22 -2.74 -2.27 10.57
C ARG A 22 -3.99 -2.17 11.45
N ASN A 23 -4.31 -0.98 11.95
CA ASN A 23 -5.51 -0.79 12.79
C ASN A 23 -6.81 -1.07 12.03
N ALA A 24 -6.81 -0.89 10.71
CA ALA A 24 -7.96 -1.16 9.86
C ALA A 24 -7.92 -2.57 9.24
N GLY A 25 -6.80 -3.30 9.35
CA GLY A 25 -6.61 -4.59 8.67
C GLY A 25 -6.65 -4.48 7.14
N THR A 26 -6.26 -3.33 6.59
CA THR A 26 -6.32 -3.06 5.14
C THR A 26 -4.98 -2.60 4.58
N VAL A 27 -4.82 -2.68 3.26
CA VAL A 27 -3.71 -2.10 2.50
C VAL A 27 -4.27 -1.13 1.48
N SER A 28 -3.83 0.13 1.53
CA SER A 28 -4.13 1.12 0.50
C SER A 28 -3.14 0.98 -0.65
N GLY A 29 -3.63 0.89 -1.88
CA GLY A 29 -2.81 0.89 -3.09
C GLY A 29 -2.94 2.20 -3.87
N PHE A 30 -1.83 2.70 -4.37
CA PHE A 30 -1.76 3.90 -5.21
C PHE A 30 -0.89 3.65 -6.43
N ARG A 31 -1.26 4.24 -7.56
CA ARG A 31 -0.40 4.40 -8.73
C ARG A 31 0.36 5.71 -8.61
N ILE A 32 1.66 5.65 -8.86
CA ILE A 32 2.56 6.79 -8.93
C ILE A 32 2.55 7.30 -10.37
N ASP A 33 2.34 8.60 -10.53
CA ASP A 33 2.63 9.29 -11.78
C ASP A 33 4.14 9.60 -11.84
N GLU A 34 4.86 8.99 -12.78
CA GLU A 34 6.33 9.10 -12.84
C GLU A 34 6.82 10.51 -13.18
N ALA A 35 6.01 11.31 -13.88
CA ALA A 35 6.39 12.66 -14.27
C ALA A 35 6.22 13.66 -13.12
N THR A 36 5.22 13.46 -12.27
CA THR A 36 4.83 14.43 -11.24
C THR A 36 4.97 13.94 -9.80
N GLY A 37 5.14 12.63 -9.59
CA GLY A 37 5.11 11.98 -8.28
C GLY A 37 3.72 11.90 -7.64
N THR A 38 2.66 12.28 -8.37
CA THR A 38 1.30 12.30 -7.84
C THR A 38 0.79 10.88 -7.59
N LEU A 39 0.10 10.67 -6.47
CA LEU A 39 -0.49 9.39 -6.10
C LEU A 39 -1.97 9.35 -6.45
N THR A 40 -2.37 8.36 -7.24
CA THR A 40 -3.80 8.09 -7.55
C THR A 40 -4.20 6.75 -6.96
N ALA A 41 -5.29 6.68 -6.19
CA ALA A 41 -5.75 5.41 -5.65
C ALA A 41 -6.05 4.40 -6.78
N VAL A 42 -5.59 3.15 -6.62
CA VAL A 42 -5.94 2.09 -7.58
C VAL A 42 -7.38 1.62 -7.36
N PRO A 43 -8.11 1.21 -8.41
CA PRO A 43 -9.44 0.65 -8.26
C PRO A 43 -9.48 -0.52 -7.26
N GLY A 44 -10.48 -0.52 -6.36
CA GLY A 44 -10.63 -1.54 -5.32
C GLY A 44 -9.81 -1.30 -4.05
N SER A 45 -8.99 -0.24 -3.99
CA SER A 45 -8.32 0.20 -2.76
C SER A 45 -9.31 0.90 -1.79
N PRO A 46 -9.16 0.70 -0.46
CA PRO A 46 -8.19 -0.18 0.18
C PRO A 46 -8.61 -1.65 0.13
N PHE A 47 -7.63 -2.55 0.02
CA PHE A 47 -7.81 -3.99 0.01
C PHE A 47 -7.83 -4.53 1.44
N VAL A 48 -8.73 -5.48 1.74
CA VAL A 48 -8.72 -6.19 3.02
C VAL A 48 -7.51 -7.12 3.06
N ALA A 49 -6.61 -6.93 4.02
CA ALA A 49 -5.37 -7.71 4.16
C ALA A 49 -5.41 -8.72 5.32
N GLY A 50 -6.42 -8.64 6.18
CA GLY A 50 -6.49 -9.41 7.41
C GLY A 50 -5.59 -8.83 8.50
N LEU A 51 -5.92 -9.10 9.77
CA LEU A 51 -5.29 -8.46 10.94
C LEU A 51 -3.85 -8.98 11.25
N ASP A 52 -3.28 -9.83 10.41
CA ASP A 52 -1.99 -10.51 10.63
C ASP A 52 -0.93 -10.25 9.53
N ALA A 53 -1.10 -9.22 8.71
CA ALA A 53 -0.08 -8.84 7.71
C ALA A 53 1.14 -8.16 8.39
N SER A 54 1.91 -8.94 9.14
CA SER A 54 3.13 -8.49 9.83
C SER A 54 4.37 -8.56 8.96
N ASN A 55 4.32 -9.13 7.75
CA ASN A 55 5.46 -9.22 6.85
C ASN A 55 5.02 -9.17 5.38
N VAL A 56 5.31 -8.08 4.67
CA VAL A 56 5.26 -8.05 3.20
C VAL A 56 6.64 -8.46 2.71
N ALA A 57 6.82 -9.74 2.38
CA ALA A 57 7.99 -10.22 1.65
C ALA A 57 7.75 -9.97 0.14
N THR A 58 8.70 -9.32 -0.52
CA THR A 58 8.70 -9.14 -1.98
C THR A 58 8.83 -10.51 -2.66
N ALA A 59 7.89 -10.85 -3.55
CA ALA A 59 7.98 -12.05 -4.38
C ALA A 59 8.97 -11.83 -5.55
N ARG A 60 9.75 -12.87 -5.85
CA ARG A 60 10.76 -12.93 -6.91
C ARG A 60 10.16 -12.81 -8.32
#